data_AF-A0A4R4LYK2-F1
#
_entry.id   AF-A0A4R4LYK2-F1
#
_cell.length_a   1.000
_cell.length_b   1.000
_cell.length_c   1.000
_cell.angle_alpha   90.00
_cell.angle_beta   90.00
_cell.angle_gamma   90.00
#
_symmetry.space_group_name_H-M   'P 1'
#
loop_
_entity.id
_entity.type
_entity.pdbx_description
1 polymer ?
#
loop_
_entity_poly.entity_id
_entity_poly.type
_entity_poly.pdbx_seq_one_letter_code
_entity_poly.pdbx_strand_id
1 'polypeptide(L)' 'MDTRVRDEQELGRLRDDFRGWRIWRAVKQDGRLGEWVASLHDPRVGVEPTLMFPTASLLRQALVRQAERAQVRSV' A
#
# COMPACT_ATOMS: atom_id res chain seq x y z
N MET A 1 5.41 -23.03 0.06
CA MET A 1 4.90 -21.91 0.87
C MET A 1 3.68 -21.36 0.16
N ASP A 2 2.52 -21.32 0.81
CA ASP A 2 1.28 -20.82 0.21
C ASP A 2 1.43 -19.33 -0.13
N THR A 3 1.15 -18.94 -1.38
CA THR A 3 1.22 -17.54 -1.85
C THR A 3 0.39 -16.61 -0.96
N ARG A 4 -0.74 -17.10 -0.42
CA ARG A 4 -1.57 -16.31 0.50
C ARG A 4 -0.87 -16.04 1.83
N VAL A 5 -0.23 -17.04 2.41
CA VAL A 5 0.53 -16.88 3.67
C VAL A 5 1.68 -15.90 3.50
N ARG A 6 2.38 -15.97 2.36
CA ARG A 6 3.45 -14.99 2.04
C ARG A 6 2.86 -13.59 1.87
N ASP A 7 1.76 -13.45 1.14
CA ASP A 7 1.14 -12.15 0.90
C ASP A 7 0.61 -11.53 2.21
N GLU A 8 0.07 -12.34 3.13
CA GLU A 8 -0.35 -11.90 4.47
C GLU A 8 0.82 -11.40 5.32
N GLN A 9 1.96 -12.08 5.30
CA GLN A 9 3.17 -11.63 6.00
C GLN A 9 3.68 -10.29 5.44
N GLU A 10 3.71 -10.14 4.13
CA GLU A 10 4.12 -8.88 3.48
C GLU A 10 3.11 -7.75 3.74
N LEU A 11 1.81 -8.05 3.75
CA LEU A 11 0.76 -7.09 4.15
C LEU A 11 0.94 -6.63 5.60
N GLY A 12 1.24 -7.54 6.52
CA GLY A 12 1.53 -7.21 7.92
C GLY A 12 2.66 -6.18 8.01
N ARG A 13 3.80 -6.48 7.39
CA ARG A 13 4.97 -5.58 7.35
C ARG A 13 4.64 -4.21 6.78
N LEU A 14 3.90 -4.16 5.67
CA LEU A 14 3.50 -2.89 5.05
C LEU A 14 2.58 -2.08 5.97
N ARG A 15 1.62 -2.72 6.64
CA ARG A 15 0.68 -2.03 7.54
C ARG A 15 1.37 -1.50 8.79
N ASP A 16 2.34 -2.24 9.31
CA ASP A 16 3.12 -1.82 10.47
C ASP A 16 4.01 -0.60 10.15
N ASP A 17 4.65 -0.60 8.97
CA ASP A 17 5.53 0.48 8.51
C ASP A 17 4.77 1.73 8.05
N PHE A 18 3.56 1.57 7.50
CA PHE A 18 2.80 2.66 6.85
C PHE A 18 1.42 2.85 7.48
N ARG A 19 1.35 3.14 8.79
CA ARG A 19 0.11 3.19 9.58
C ARG A 19 -0.98 4.17 9.11
N GLY A 20 -0.62 5.20 8.35
CA GLY A 20 -1.58 6.14 7.75
C GLY A 20 -2.26 5.62 6.48
N TRP A 21 -1.85 4.46 5.98
CA TRP A 21 -2.35 3.88 4.74
C TRP A 21 -3.20 2.65 5.02
N ARG A 22 -4.32 2.55 4.32
CA ARG A 22 -5.06 1.30 4.20
C ARG A 22 -4.42 0.47 3.08
N ILE A 23 -3.90 -0.71 3.41
CA ILE A 23 -3.15 -1.55 2.46
C ILE A 23 -3.79 -2.94 2.34
N TRP A 24 -3.99 -3.41 1.11
CA TRP A 24 -4.59 -4.73 0.84
C TRP A 24 -4.11 -5.34 -0.47
N ARG A 25 -4.38 -6.65 -0.60
CA ARG A 25 -4.22 -7.41 -1.85
C ARG A 25 -5.57 -7.42 -2.56
N ALA A 26 -5.64 -6.84 -3.76
CA ALA A 26 -6.86 -6.90 -4.55
C ALA A 26 -7.19 -8.35 -4.93
N VAL A 27 -8.48 -8.63 -5.09
CA VAL A 27 -8.99 -9.92 -5.56
C VAL A 27 -9.76 -9.63 -6.85
N LYS A 28 -9.40 -10.32 -7.92
CA LYS A 28 -10.07 -10.22 -9.22
C LYS A 28 -11.42 -10.92 -9.17
N GLN A 29 -12.27 -10.65 -10.16
CA GLN A 29 -13.59 -11.30 -10.27
C GLN A 29 -13.50 -12.83 -10.35
N ASP A 30 -12.41 -13.37 -10.88
CA ASP A 30 -12.14 -14.82 -10.98
C ASP A 30 -11.57 -15.44 -9.68
N GLY A 31 -11.50 -14.68 -8.59
CA GLY A 31 -10.97 -15.13 -7.30
C GLY A 31 -9.44 -15.17 -7.21
N ARG A 32 -8.73 -14.82 -8.29
CA ARG A 32 -7.26 -14.72 -8.27
C ARG A 32 -6.80 -13.43 -7.60
N LEU A 33 -5.59 -13.45 -7.07
CA LEU A 33 -4.95 -12.27 -6.49
C LEU A 33 -4.60 -11.26 -7.60
N GLY A 34 -4.98 -10.00 -7.40
CA GLY A 34 -4.86 -8.88 -8.34
C GLY A 34 -3.60 -8.06 -8.13
N GLU A 35 -3.72 -6.77 -7.85
CA GLU A 35 -2.67 -5.80 -7.53
C GLU A 35 -2.54 -5.57 -6.00
N TRP A 36 -1.39 -5.07 -5.59
CA TRP A 36 -1.14 -4.57 -4.25
C TRP A 36 -1.58 -3.12 -4.19
N VAL A 37 -2.50 -2.81 -3.29
CA VAL A 37 -3.17 -1.51 -3.24
C VAL A 37 -2.92 -0.85 -1.90
N ALA A 38 -2.61 0.45 -1.93
CA ALA A 38 -2.58 1.31 -0.76
C ALA A 38 -3.40 2.57 -1.02
N SER A 39 -4.28 2.93 -0.10
CA SER A 39 -5.03 4.18 -0.13
C SER A 39 -4.71 4.96 1.13
N LEU A 40 -4.30 6.22 0.98
CA LEU A 40 -3.99 7.08 2.12
C LEU A 40 -5.30 7.47 2.80
N HIS A 41 -5.44 7.11 4.07
CA HIS A 41 -6.58 7.54 4.85
C HIS A 41 -6.18 8.72 5.71
N ASP A 42 -6.24 9.92 5.13
CA ASP A 42 -6.03 11.17 5.86
C ASP A 42 -7.17 12.15 5.51
N PRO A 43 -8.07 12.42 6.48
CA PRO A 43 -9.22 13.29 6.24
C PRO A 43 -8.83 14.76 5.99
N ARG A 44 -7.55 15.13 6.16
CA ARG A 44 -7.04 16.49 5.95
C ARG A 44 -6.56 16.73 4.52
N VAL A 45 -6.30 15.67 3.74
CA VAL A 45 -5.95 15.81 2.32
C VAL A 45 -7.24 15.77 1.50
N GLY A 46 -7.55 16.87 0.81
CA GLY A 46 -8.75 16.97 -0.04
C GLY A 46 -8.81 15.99 -1.22
N VAL A 47 -7.72 15.24 -1.47
CA VAL A 47 -7.65 14.12 -2.41
C VAL A 47 -6.84 12.99 -1.76
N GLU A 48 -7.48 11.84 -1.52
CA GLU A 48 -6.80 10.65 -0.99
C GLU A 48 -6.07 9.91 -2.13
N PRO A 49 -4.72 9.86 -2.15
CA PRO A 49 -3.99 9.09 -3.14
C PRO A 49 -4.23 7.58 -2.99
N THR A 50 -4.54 6.93 -4.10
CA THR A 50 -4.58 5.46 -4.19
C THR A 50 -3.48 4.96 -5.11
N LEU A 51 -2.62 4.09 -4.60
CA LEU A 51 -1.49 3.48 -5.29
C LEU A 51 -1.80 2.01 -5.58
N MET A 52 -1.46 1.55 -6.77
CA MET A 52 -1.68 0.16 -7.20
C MET A 52 -0.43 -0.34 -7.91
N PHE A 53 0.12 -1.47 -7.46
CA PHE A 53 1.33 -2.05 -8.04
C PHE A 53 1.24 -3.57 -8.15
N PRO A 54 1.92 -4.19 -9.13
CA PRO A 54 1.84 -5.64 -9.31
C PRO A 54 2.55 -6.43 -8.20
N THR A 55 3.44 -5.80 -7.41
CA THR A 55 4.20 -6.45 -6.33
C THR A 55 4.26 -5.60 -5.06
N ALA A 56 4.44 -6.27 -3.92
CA ALA A 56 4.61 -5.62 -2.60
C ALA A 56 5.82 -4.69 -2.58
N SER A 57 6.94 -5.10 -3.17
CA SER A 57 8.18 -4.30 -3.19
C SER A 57 8.01 -2.99 -3.96
N LEU A 58 7.31 -3.00 -5.09
CA LEU A 58 7.03 -1.79 -5.85
C LEU A 58 6.08 -0.85 -5.09
N LEU A 59 5.07 -1.41 -4.42
CA LEU A 59 4.19 -0.64 -3.54
C LEU A 59 4.98 0.03 -2.40
N ARG A 60 5.86 -0.72 -1.72
CA ARG A 60 6.74 -0.18 -0.66
C ARG A 60 7.56 1.00 -1.17
N GLN A 61 8.24 0.86 -2.30
CA GLN A 61 9.05 1.94 -2.86
C GLN A 61 8.23 3.18 -3.17
N ALA A 62 6.99 3.02 -3.65
CA ALA A 62 6.11 4.14 -3.90
C ALA A 62 5.66 4.83 -2.60
N LEU A 63 5.36 4.06 -1.55
CA LEU A 63 4.99 4.59 -0.23
C LEU A 63 6.14 5.39 0.42
N VAL A 64 7.38 4.90 0.31
CA VAL A 64 8.57 5.63 0.77
C VAL A 64 8.70 6.97 0.05
N ARG A 65 8.61 6.99 -1.28
CA ARG A 65 8.65 8.24 -2.06
C ARG A 65 7.53 9.22 -1.72
N GLN A 66 6.34 8.72 -1.38
CA GLN A 66 5.24 9.59 -0.92
C GLN A 66 5.55 10.20 0.45
N ALA A 67 6.09 9.42 1.38
CA ALA A 67 6.49 9.92 2.70
C ALA A 67 7.59 10.98 2.59
N GLU A 68 8.61 10.77 1.76
CA GLU A 68 9.67 11.73 1.48
C GLU A 68 9.10 13.05 0.94
N ARG A 69 8.19 12.99 -0.05
CA ARG A 69 7.54 14.17 -0.61
C ARG A 69 6.69 14.93 0.41
N ALA A 70 5.99 14.21 1.29
CA ALA A 70 5.17 14.81 2.35
C ALA A 70 6.03 15.55 3.38
N GLN A 71 7.20 14.99 3.74
CA GLN A 71 8.16 15.66 4.63
C GLN A 71 8.73 16.93 4.02
N VAL A 72 9.11 16.91 2.73
CA VAL A 72 9.63 18.08 2.01
C VAL A 72 8.59 19.21 1.89
N ARG A 73 7.29 18.89 1.86
CA ARG A 73 6.23 19.89 1.75
C ARG A 73 5.77 20.45 3.10
N SER A 74 6.22 19.86 4.22
CA SER A 74 5.83 20.27 5.57
C SER A 74 6.79 21.28 6.21
N VAL A 75 7.72 21.86 5.44
CA VAL A 75 8.65 22.93 5.82
C VAL A 75 8.31 24.24 5.13
#